data_AF-A0A1G6JG58-F1
#
_entry.id   AF-A0A1G6JG58-F1
#
_cell.length_a   1.000
_cell.length_b   1.000
_cell.length_c   1.000
_cell.angle_alpha   90.00
_cell.angle_beta   90.00
_cell.angle_gamma   90.00
#
_symmetry.space_group_name_H-M   'P 1'
#
loop_
_entity.id
_entity.type
_entity.pdbx_description
1 polymer ?
#
loop_
_entity_poly.entity_id
_entity_poly.type
_entity_poly.pdbx_seq_one_letter_code
_entity_poly.pdbx_strand_id
1 'polypeptide(L)'
;MNLKSIFTAVLAISTSITFAQDETVFANHNTAKTGKEKQHAFVALGSWRAVAQVKEGLEIPFNFEINEKSGQQKLYFRNAEESFEGGLVKQTADSLFVKLDQFDNELAFAITGDQLTGTLRKQGQAGKPLAIVAERKNYRFETSGKPATADYSGSYDVVFKSPTGKEEKTVGLFKQTGNKLTGTFLRVTGDSRFLEGVVEGNQFQLSSFIGSSPAYYKGTFQPDGTLSGEILGSRGSQPFTGVKNANATLPDAYKLTYLKPGYKTLDFSFPDVNGKKISLKDDKYKNKVVILTITGSWCPNCVDEATFIAPWYKANQKRGVEVIALHYERSTEPEYAKKVMSRFRERFGIEYDQVIAGTADKQVVSESLPALDSFLSFPTTIIIDKQGNVAQIHTGFNGPATGKFYDEFKKEFNDEINSLLKK
;
A
#
# COMPACT_ATOMS: atom_id res chain seq x y z
N MET A 1 -14.63 -61.43 -4.40
CA MET A 1 -14.84 -61.73 -2.96
C MET A 1 -15.68 -60.59 -2.39
N ASN A 2 -17.00 -60.71 -2.26
CA ASN A 2 -17.74 -61.31 -1.12
C ASN A 2 -17.17 -60.83 0.23
N LEU A 3 -17.91 -60.25 1.20
CA LEU A 3 -19.30 -60.52 1.60
C LEU A 3 -19.80 -59.47 2.64
N LYS A 4 -21.08 -59.08 2.53
CA LYS A 4 -22.11 -58.83 3.56
C LYS A 4 -22.07 -57.68 4.60
N SER A 5 -23.07 -56.81 4.40
CA SER A 5 -23.96 -56.10 5.34
C SER A 5 -24.40 -56.89 6.59
N ILE A 6 -24.58 -56.19 7.73
CA ILE A 6 -25.59 -56.51 8.76
C ILE A 6 -26.21 -55.20 9.28
N PHE A 7 -27.54 -55.12 9.12
CA PHE A 7 -28.48 -54.24 9.82
C PHE A 7 -28.88 -54.90 11.15
N THR A 8 -29.07 -54.14 12.23
CA THR A 8 -30.04 -54.53 13.28
C THR A 8 -30.63 -53.28 13.92
N ALA A 9 -31.95 -53.32 14.08
CA ALA A 9 -32.79 -52.24 14.58
C ALA A 9 -33.48 -52.67 15.89
N VAL A 10 -34.10 -51.66 16.53
CA VAL A 10 -35.24 -51.72 17.47
C VAL A 10 -34.92 -51.97 18.95
N LEU A 11 -35.25 -51.00 19.82
CA LEU A 11 -36.48 -51.06 20.64
C LEU A 11 -36.70 -49.73 21.40
N ALA A 12 -37.83 -49.10 21.12
CA ALA A 12 -38.41 -48.03 21.94
C ALA A 12 -39.25 -48.66 23.05
N ILE A 13 -39.15 -48.14 24.27
CA ILE A 13 -40.15 -48.37 25.31
C ILE A 13 -40.53 -47.02 25.90
N SER A 14 -41.72 -46.57 25.52
CA SER A 14 -42.51 -45.55 26.19
C SER A 14 -43.15 -46.15 27.44
N THR A 15 -43.05 -45.49 28.59
CA THR A 15 -44.05 -45.62 29.65
C THR A 15 -44.34 -44.24 30.24
N SER A 16 -45.57 -43.80 30.01
CA SER A 16 -46.20 -42.66 30.67
C SER A 16 -46.87 -43.17 31.93
N ILE A 17 -46.57 -42.59 33.10
CA ILE A 17 -47.45 -42.67 34.27
C ILE A 17 -47.52 -41.27 34.87
N THR A 18 -48.71 -40.68 34.79
CA THR A 18 -49.14 -39.46 35.45
C THR A 18 -49.75 -39.85 36.80
N PHE A 19 -49.36 -39.19 37.89
CA PHE A 19 -50.24 -38.95 39.04
C PHE A 19 -49.84 -37.64 39.72
N ALA A 20 -50.86 -36.85 40.06
CA ALA A 20 -50.78 -35.50 40.61
C ALA A 20 -51.14 -35.47 42.11
N GLN A 21 -50.78 -34.34 42.74
CA GLN A 21 -51.17 -33.81 44.07
C GLN A 21 -50.47 -34.48 45.28
N ASP A 22 -50.02 -33.78 46.33
CA ASP A 22 -50.31 -32.43 46.81
C ASP A 22 -49.18 -31.87 47.71
N GLU A 23 -49.16 -30.54 47.83
CA GLU A 23 -48.64 -29.65 48.88
C GLU A 23 -47.32 -29.94 49.62
N THR A 24 -46.37 -28.99 49.56
CA THR A 24 -46.16 -28.03 50.66
C THR A 24 -45.14 -26.94 50.31
N VAL A 25 -45.50 -25.75 50.78
CA VAL A 25 -44.85 -24.45 50.63
C VAL A 25 -43.52 -24.39 51.37
N PHE A 26 -42.45 -23.92 50.70
CA PHE A 26 -41.48 -23.02 51.32
C PHE A 26 -40.98 -22.02 50.27
N ALA A 27 -41.49 -20.80 50.40
CA ALA A 27 -41.01 -19.64 49.68
C ALA A 27 -39.60 -19.29 50.15
N ASN A 28 -38.62 -19.31 49.23
CA ASN A 28 -37.40 -18.55 49.39
C ASN A 28 -37.37 -17.48 48.31
N HIS A 29 -37.68 -16.26 48.72
CA HIS A 29 -37.38 -15.04 48.00
C HIS A 29 -35.87 -14.97 47.76
N ASN A 30 -35.45 -15.26 46.54
CA ASN A 30 -34.27 -14.65 45.97
C ASN A 30 -34.66 -14.11 44.60
N THR A 31 -35.12 -12.86 44.59
CA THR A 31 -35.17 -12.04 43.39
C THR A 31 -33.75 -11.88 42.87
N ALA A 32 -33.33 -12.77 41.98
CA ALA A 32 -32.22 -12.50 41.08
C ALA A 32 -32.68 -11.37 40.14
N LYS A 33 -32.33 -10.13 40.51
CA LYS A 33 -32.32 -9.01 39.57
C LYS A 33 -31.33 -9.39 38.48
N THR A 34 -31.84 -9.89 37.36
CA THR A 34 -31.13 -9.88 36.09
C THR A 34 -30.94 -8.43 35.70
N GLY A 35 -29.84 -7.84 36.16
CA GLY A 35 -29.31 -6.63 35.58
C GLY A 35 -29.04 -6.94 34.11
N LYS A 36 -29.91 -6.47 33.23
CA LYS A 36 -29.52 -6.25 31.84
C LYS A 36 -28.39 -5.23 31.91
N GLU A 37 -27.13 -5.70 31.90
CA GLU A 37 -26.02 -4.86 31.50
C GLU A 37 -26.42 -4.22 30.18
N LYS A 38 -26.56 -2.89 30.17
CA LYS A 38 -26.68 -2.14 28.92
C LYS A 38 -25.39 -2.44 28.16
N GLN A 39 -25.47 -3.34 27.19
CA GLN A 39 -24.41 -3.54 26.22
C GLN A 39 -24.13 -2.16 25.63
N HIS A 40 -22.97 -1.58 25.95
CA HIS A 40 -22.57 -0.31 25.39
C HIS A 40 -22.54 -0.47 23.87
N ALA A 41 -23.20 0.45 23.16
CA ALA A 41 -23.20 0.43 21.70
C ALA A 41 -21.75 0.54 21.21
N PHE A 42 -21.35 -0.33 20.30
CA PHE A 42 -20.02 -0.31 19.72
C PHE A 42 -19.74 1.04 19.05
N VAL A 43 -18.63 1.66 19.41
CA VAL A 43 -18.14 2.89 18.78
C VAL A 43 -16.90 2.54 17.98
N ALA A 44 -16.91 2.79 16.67
CA ALA A 44 -15.76 2.52 15.79
C ALA A 44 -14.61 3.54 15.95
N LEU A 45 -14.92 4.77 16.36
CA LEU A 45 -13.99 5.91 16.38
C LEU A 45 -12.75 5.67 17.24
N GLY A 46 -11.62 6.24 16.85
CA GLY A 46 -10.35 6.20 17.59
C GLY A 46 -9.31 5.25 17.00
N SER A 47 -8.25 5.02 17.77
CA SER A 47 -7.09 4.24 17.34
C SER A 47 -7.31 2.73 17.51
N TRP A 48 -6.75 1.99 16.56
CA TRP A 48 -6.78 0.54 16.51
C TRP A 48 -5.39 0.00 16.16
N ARG A 49 -5.03 -1.10 16.82
CA ARG A 49 -3.90 -1.95 16.43
C ARG A 49 -4.47 -3.21 15.80
N ALA A 50 -4.17 -3.41 14.52
CA ALA A 50 -4.50 -4.63 13.81
C ALA A 50 -3.29 -5.56 13.71
N VAL A 51 -3.56 -6.85 13.60
CA VAL A 51 -2.58 -7.91 13.37
C VAL A 51 -3.06 -8.75 12.20
N ALA A 52 -2.26 -8.79 11.14
CA ALA A 52 -2.49 -9.66 9.99
C ALA A 52 -1.84 -11.04 10.22
N GLN A 53 -2.62 -12.10 10.16
CA GLN A 53 -2.16 -13.48 10.30
C GLN A 53 -1.75 -14.05 8.93
N VAL A 54 -0.49 -13.81 8.55
CA VAL A 54 -0.01 -14.09 7.18
C VAL A 54 0.17 -15.59 6.94
N LYS A 55 0.78 -16.28 7.91
CA LYS A 55 0.96 -17.73 7.98
C LYS A 55 1.31 -18.12 9.41
N GLU A 56 1.33 -19.40 9.71
CA GLU A 56 1.79 -19.90 11.01
C GLU A 56 3.16 -19.31 11.37
N GLY A 57 3.26 -18.73 12.57
CA GLY A 57 4.47 -18.08 13.07
C GLY A 57 4.81 -16.72 12.44
N LEU A 58 3.97 -16.16 11.56
CA LEU A 58 4.16 -14.83 10.98
C LEU A 58 2.92 -13.97 11.11
N GLU A 59 2.96 -13.08 12.10
CA GLU A 59 1.99 -12.03 12.34
C GLU A 59 2.60 -10.67 12.03
N ILE A 60 1.86 -9.81 11.32
CA ILE A 60 2.34 -8.47 10.98
C ILE A 60 1.38 -7.43 11.56
N PRO A 61 1.81 -6.65 12.55
CA PRO A 61 0.97 -5.61 13.11
C PRO A 61 0.97 -4.36 12.22
N PHE A 62 -0.14 -3.62 12.25
CA PHE A 62 -0.25 -2.29 11.70
C PHE A 62 -1.29 -1.49 12.48
N ASN A 63 -1.23 -0.16 12.41
CA ASN A 63 -2.17 0.71 13.10
C ASN A 63 -3.07 1.43 12.10
N PHE A 64 -4.31 1.66 12.52
CA PHE A 64 -5.22 2.55 11.82
C PHE A 64 -6.04 3.35 12.83
N GLU A 65 -6.66 4.41 12.34
CA GLU A 65 -7.52 5.28 13.12
C GLU A 65 -8.80 5.52 12.35
N ILE A 66 -9.94 5.47 13.05
CA ILE A 66 -11.23 5.82 12.47
C ILE A 66 -11.64 7.17 13.02
N ASN A 67 -11.78 8.15 12.13
CA ASN A 67 -12.18 9.52 12.47
C ASN A 67 -13.47 9.89 11.75
N GLU A 68 -14.23 10.79 12.36
CA GLU A 68 -15.42 11.36 11.75
C GLU A 68 -15.17 12.80 11.30
N LYS A 69 -15.54 13.11 10.06
CA LYS A 69 -15.56 14.48 9.55
C LYS A 69 -16.83 14.67 8.73
N SER A 70 -17.60 15.71 9.05
CA SER A 70 -18.84 16.04 8.36
C SER A 70 -19.85 14.88 8.31
N GLY A 71 -19.98 14.12 9.41
CA GLY A 71 -20.89 12.97 9.52
C GLY A 71 -20.46 11.72 8.74
N GLN A 72 -19.25 11.71 8.16
CA GLN A 72 -18.68 10.55 7.50
C GLN A 72 -17.50 10.02 8.30
N GLN A 73 -17.54 8.72 8.63
CA GLN A 73 -16.43 8.02 9.25
C GLN A 73 -15.47 7.51 8.18
N LYS A 74 -14.18 7.74 8.38
CA LYS A 74 -13.10 7.31 7.49
C LYS A 74 -11.99 6.63 8.27
N LEU A 75 -11.42 5.59 7.68
CA LEU A 75 -10.25 4.89 8.19
C LEU A 75 -8.99 5.50 7.59
N TYR A 76 -8.00 5.76 8.44
CA TYR A 76 -6.67 6.22 8.08
C TYR A 76 -5.64 5.22 8.60
N PHE A 77 -4.84 4.62 7.71
CA PHE A 77 -3.69 3.84 8.13
C PHE A 77 -2.59 4.78 8.63
N ARG A 78 -1.97 4.40 9.74
CA ARG A 78 -0.89 5.15 10.37
C ARG A 78 0.42 4.44 10.07
N ASN A 79 1.40 5.12 9.49
CA ASN A 79 2.74 4.58 9.25
C ASN A 79 3.79 5.66 9.51
N ALA A 80 4.47 5.62 10.66
CA ALA A 80 5.39 6.69 11.07
C ALA A 80 4.70 8.07 10.99
N GLU A 81 5.25 9.04 10.26
CA GLU A 81 4.61 10.33 10.01
C GLU A 81 3.46 10.30 8.97
N GLU A 82 3.25 9.19 8.27
CA GLU A 82 2.20 9.06 7.25
C GLU A 82 0.81 8.79 7.84
N SER A 83 -0.16 9.52 7.29
CA SER A 83 -1.59 9.31 7.46
C SER A 83 -2.23 8.94 6.12
N PHE A 84 -2.31 7.66 5.79
CA PHE A 84 -2.85 7.21 4.50
C PHE A 84 -4.36 6.99 4.59
N GLU A 85 -5.15 7.76 3.84
CA GLU A 85 -6.60 7.54 3.76
C GLU A 85 -6.91 6.17 3.12
N GLY A 86 -7.58 5.30 3.89
CA GLY A 86 -8.00 3.98 3.47
C GLY A 86 -9.34 3.99 2.73
N GLY A 87 -10.39 4.51 3.39
CA GLY A 87 -11.72 4.60 2.80
C GLY A 87 -12.82 4.93 3.83
N LEU A 88 -14.05 5.08 3.32
CA LEU A 88 -15.24 5.26 4.16
C LEU A 88 -15.53 4.01 4.98
N VAL A 89 -15.85 4.22 6.26
CA VAL A 89 -16.30 3.19 7.18
C VAL A 89 -17.81 3.04 7.07
N LYS A 90 -18.26 1.83 6.74
CA LYS A 90 -19.67 1.44 6.77
C LYS A 90 -19.88 0.44 7.89
N GLN A 91 -20.53 0.90 8.96
CA GLN A 91 -20.94 0.05 10.05
C GLN A 91 -22.38 -0.44 9.84
N THR A 92 -22.59 -1.74 9.94
CA THR A 92 -23.90 -2.37 10.14
C THR A 92 -24.02 -2.83 11.60
N ALA A 93 -25.12 -3.46 11.99
CA ALA A 93 -25.38 -3.85 13.38
C ALA A 93 -24.17 -4.53 14.07
N ASP A 94 -23.61 -5.56 13.44
CA ASP A 94 -22.56 -6.42 13.98
C ASP A 94 -21.26 -6.40 13.17
N SER A 95 -21.15 -5.53 12.16
CA SER A 95 -20.04 -5.59 11.19
C SER A 95 -19.54 -4.21 10.76
N LEU A 96 -18.27 -4.14 10.39
CA LEU A 96 -17.60 -2.94 9.88
C LEU A 96 -16.92 -3.25 8.55
N PHE A 97 -17.25 -2.47 7.52
CA PHE A 97 -16.69 -2.59 6.18
C PHE A 97 -15.95 -1.32 5.77
N VAL A 98 -14.75 -1.47 5.23
CA VAL A 98 -13.96 -0.37 4.66
C VAL A 98 -13.47 -0.78 3.27
N LYS A 99 -14.02 -0.16 2.24
CA LYS A 99 -13.55 -0.36 0.86
C LYS A 99 -12.26 0.42 0.64
N LEU A 100 -11.17 -0.30 0.42
CA LEU A 100 -9.85 0.24 0.13
C LEU A 100 -9.71 0.39 -1.39
N ASP A 101 -10.48 1.35 -1.92
CA ASP A 101 -10.75 1.47 -3.35
C ASP A 101 -9.50 1.65 -4.22
N GLN A 102 -8.41 2.16 -3.65
CA GLN A 102 -7.10 2.28 -4.29
C GLN A 102 -6.48 0.93 -4.67
N PHE A 103 -6.68 -0.10 -3.84
CA PHE A 103 -5.97 -1.38 -3.98
C PHE A 103 -6.90 -2.54 -4.35
N ASP A 104 -8.17 -2.23 -4.63
CA ASP A 104 -9.25 -3.17 -4.90
C ASP A 104 -9.43 -4.21 -3.78
N ASN A 105 -9.18 -3.76 -2.54
CA ASN A 105 -9.35 -4.56 -1.34
C ASN A 105 -10.50 -3.99 -0.48
N GLU A 106 -10.93 -4.77 0.49
CA GLU A 106 -11.88 -4.42 1.53
C GLU A 106 -11.41 -5.01 2.87
N LEU A 107 -11.49 -4.20 3.93
CA LEU A 107 -11.49 -4.71 5.29
C LEU A 107 -12.93 -5.02 5.68
N ALA A 108 -13.19 -6.28 6.05
CA ALA A 108 -14.50 -6.74 6.48
C ALA A 108 -14.36 -7.39 7.86
N PHE A 109 -14.91 -6.73 8.88
CA PHE A 109 -14.81 -7.14 10.29
C PHE A 109 -16.18 -7.46 10.87
N ALA A 110 -16.24 -8.51 11.68
CA ALA A 110 -17.26 -8.71 12.68
C ALA A 110 -16.87 -7.97 13.97
N ILE A 111 -17.87 -7.44 14.67
CA ILE A 111 -17.73 -6.72 15.94
C ILE A 111 -18.01 -7.70 17.07
N THR A 112 -17.02 -7.92 17.95
CA THR A 112 -17.16 -8.77 19.13
C THR A 112 -16.69 -7.99 20.36
N GLY A 113 -17.64 -7.40 21.10
CA GLY A 113 -17.31 -6.48 22.18
C GLY A 113 -16.54 -5.27 21.64
N ASP A 114 -15.32 -5.07 22.12
CA ASP A 114 -14.42 -3.98 21.71
C ASP A 114 -13.29 -4.45 20.77
N GLN A 115 -13.46 -5.62 20.15
CA GLN A 115 -12.54 -6.22 19.18
C GLN A 115 -13.19 -6.31 17.80
N LEU A 116 -12.37 -6.17 16.76
CA LEU A 116 -12.74 -6.38 15.37
C LEU A 116 -12.02 -7.63 14.85
N THR A 117 -12.77 -8.64 14.40
CA THR A 117 -12.20 -9.87 13.84
C THR A 117 -12.73 -10.08 12.43
N GLY A 118 -11.83 -10.26 11.46
CA GLY A 118 -12.24 -10.21 10.07
C GLY A 118 -11.14 -10.51 9.08
N THR A 119 -11.28 -9.96 7.88
CA THR A 119 -10.35 -10.21 6.78
C THR A 119 -10.05 -8.98 5.95
N LEU A 120 -8.85 -8.94 5.39
CA LEU A 120 -8.54 -8.20 4.17
C LEU A 120 -8.81 -9.12 2.98
N ARG A 121 -9.72 -8.73 2.10
CA ARG A 121 -10.14 -9.51 0.92
C ARG A 121 -10.28 -8.64 -0.31
N LYS A 122 -10.32 -9.25 -1.50
CA LYS A 122 -10.67 -8.54 -2.73
C LYS A 122 -12.12 -8.10 -2.71
N GLN A 123 -12.42 -6.93 -3.29
CA GLN A 123 -13.80 -6.45 -3.38
C GLN A 123 -14.69 -7.41 -4.22
N GLY A 124 -14.10 -8.05 -5.24
CA GLY A 124 -14.73 -9.13 -6.01
C GLY A 124 -14.64 -10.51 -5.36
N GLN A 125 -14.17 -10.62 -4.10
CA GLN A 125 -14.04 -11.85 -3.31
C GLN A 125 -13.17 -12.96 -3.94
N ALA A 126 -12.37 -12.63 -4.95
CA ALA A 126 -11.40 -13.55 -5.53
C ALA A 126 -10.18 -13.78 -4.60
N GLY A 127 -9.60 -14.98 -4.68
CA GLY A 127 -8.40 -15.35 -3.94
C GLY A 127 -8.64 -15.65 -2.46
N LYS A 128 -7.57 -15.99 -1.73
CA LYS A 128 -7.62 -16.30 -0.29
C LYS A 128 -7.59 -15.00 0.53
N PRO A 129 -8.59 -14.75 1.40
CA PRO A 129 -8.57 -13.63 2.34
C PRO A 129 -7.43 -13.75 3.36
N LEU A 130 -6.93 -12.61 3.81
CA LEU A 130 -5.96 -12.51 4.91
C LEU A 130 -6.70 -12.22 6.21
N ALA A 131 -6.59 -13.08 7.21
CA ALA A 131 -7.22 -12.89 8.50
C ALA A 131 -6.59 -11.72 9.26
N ILE A 132 -7.43 -10.91 9.90
CA ILE A 132 -7.04 -9.72 10.65
C ILE A 132 -7.84 -9.65 11.95
N VAL A 133 -7.15 -9.39 13.05
CA VAL A 133 -7.75 -9.06 14.35
C VAL A 133 -7.29 -7.66 14.73
N ALA A 134 -8.20 -6.80 15.20
CA ALA A 134 -7.87 -5.45 15.66
C ALA A 134 -8.46 -5.13 17.03
N GLU A 135 -7.66 -4.40 17.82
CA GLU A 135 -7.93 -4.09 19.22
C GLU A 135 -7.64 -2.61 19.54
N ARG A 136 -8.21 -2.13 20.65
CA ARG A 136 -8.01 -0.77 21.19
C ARG A 136 -6.62 -0.57 21.81
N LYS A 137 -5.60 -0.49 20.96
CA LYS A 137 -4.19 -0.27 21.35
C LYS A 137 -3.54 0.79 20.45
N ASN A 138 -2.57 1.51 21.01
CA ASN A 138 -1.86 2.60 20.34
C ASN A 138 -0.40 2.26 19.97
N TYR A 139 0.13 1.13 20.45
CA TYR A 139 1.45 0.62 20.04
C TYR A 139 1.34 -0.24 18.77
N ARG A 140 2.47 -0.38 18.06
CA ARG A 140 2.57 -1.26 16.88
C ARG A 140 3.12 -2.64 17.24
N PHE A 141 4.30 -2.68 17.82
CA PHE A 141 4.96 -3.90 18.29
C PHE A 141 4.90 -3.97 19.81
N GLU A 142 4.73 -5.17 20.33
CA GLU A 142 4.96 -5.42 21.75
C GLU A 142 6.46 -5.37 22.02
N THR A 143 6.82 -4.80 23.16
CA THR A 143 8.21 -4.50 23.53
C THR A 143 8.50 -5.11 24.89
N SER A 144 9.70 -5.68 25.06
CA SER A 144 10.19 -6.10 26.37
C SER A 144 10.57 -4.93 27.29
N GLY A 145 10.65 -3.71 26.73
CA GLY A 145 11.14 -2.52 27.42
C GLY A 145 12.66 -2.42 27.44
N LYS A 146 13.37 -3.36 26.80
CA LYS A 146 14.83 -3.34 26.71
C LYS A 146 15.28 -2.14 25.85
N PRO A 147 16.14 -1.23 26.36
CA PRO A 147 16.58 -0.08 25.59
C PRO A 147 17.43 -0.51 24.38
N ALA A 148 17.41 0.30 23.33
CA ALA A 148 18.36 0.20 22.23
C ALA A 148 19.81 0.33 22.75
N THR A 149 20.73 -0.48 22.23
CA THR A 149 22.15 -0.46 22.64
C THR A 149 22.94 0.70 22.03
N ALA A 150 22.43 1.31 20.97
CA ALA A 150 23.03 2.47 20.31
C ALA A 150 21.95 3.25 19.53
N ASP A 151 22.35 4.38 18.94
CA ASP A 151 21.59 5.08 17.90
C ASP A 151 21.96 4.52 16.52
N TYR A 152 21.00 3.86 15.88
CA TYR A 152 21.13 3.25 14.57
C TYR A 152 20.62 4.15 13.44
N SER A 153 20.37 5.43 13.72
CA SER A 153 20.00 6.41 12.68
C SER A 153 21.09 6.56 11.63
N GLY A 154 20.66 6.85 10.40
CA GLY A 154 21.52 7.17 9.28
C GLY A 154 21.21 6.38 8.02
N SER A 155 22.12 6.51 7.06
CA SER A 155 22.04 5.86 5.76
C SER A 155 22.93 4.61 5.72
N TYR A 156 22.48 3.60 4.99
CA TYR A 156 23.15 2.31 4.83
C TYR A 156 23.12 1.91 3.36
N ASP A 157 24.25 1.46 2.82
CA ASP A 157 24.24 0.69 1.58
C ASP A 157 23.69 -0.70 1.91
N VAL A 158 22.57 -1.09 1.30
CA VAL A 158 21.86 -2.33 1.59
C VAL A 158 21.72 -3.17 0.32
N VAL A 159 22.06 -4.44 0.42
CA VAL A 159 21.92 -5.42 -0.66
C VAL A 159 20.86 -6.44 -0.29
N PHE A 160 19.77 -6.47 -1.05
CA PHE A 160 18.77 -7.54 -0.99
C PHE A 160 19.19 -8.68 -1.90
N LYS A 161 19.04 -9.92 -1.43
CA LYS A 161 19.32 -11.12 -2.23
C LYS A 161 18.03 -11.84 -2.57
N SER A 162 17.73 -11.94 -3.87
CA SER A 162 16.59 -12.73 -4.34
C SER A 162 16.83 -14.24 -4.12
N PRO A 163 15.77 -15.07 -4.16
CA PRO A 163 15.91 -16.52 -4.09
C PRO A 163 16.79 -17.13 -5.19
N THR A 164 16.94 -16.44 -6.33
CA THR A 164 17.80 -16.88 -7.44
C THR A 164 19.26 -16.39 -7.31
N GLY A 165 19.60 -15.74 -6.20
CA GLY A 165 20.94 -15.19 -5.95
C GLY A 165 21.20 -13.82 -6.59
N LYS A 166 20.27 -13.28 -7.38
CA LYS A 166 20.39 -11.91 -7.91
C LYS A 166 20.38 -10.90 -6.77
N GLU A 167 21.36 -10.02 -6.78
CA GLU A 167 21.50 -8.92 -5.83
C GLU A 167 20.78 -7.66 -6.33
N GLU A 168 20.18 -6.94 -5.40
CA GLU A 168 19.56 -5.64 -5.61
C GLU A 168 20.15 -4.64 -4.62
N LYS A 169 20.82 -3.61 -5.15
CA LYS A 169 21.38 -2.52 -4.35
C LYS A 169 20.30 -1.51 -4.01
N THR A 170 20.25 -1.11 -2.74
CA THR A 170 19.27 -0.22 -2.14
C THR A 170 19.95 0.68 -1.13
N VAL A 171 19.29 1.75 -0.72
CA VAL A 171 19.75 2.60 0.39
C VAL A 171 18.75 2.48 1.54
N GLY A 172 19.20 1.94 2.67
CA GLY A 172 18.42 1.94 3.92
C GLY A 172 18.53 3.29 4.61
N LEU A 173 17.39 3.91 4.93
CA LEU A 173 17.32 5.18 5.63
C LEU A 173 16.59 4.96 6.94
N PHE A 174 17.27 5.14 8.08
CA PHE A 174 16.70 4.91 9.40
C PHE A 174 16.75 6.17 10.26
N LYS A 175 15.69 6.37 11.04
CA LYS A 175 15.60 7.41 12.08
C LYS A 175 15.15 6.77 13.38
N GLN A 176 15.86 7.05 14.46
CA GLN A 176 15.59 6.49 15.78
C GLN A 176 15.27 7.60 16.79
N THR A 177 14.38 7.29 17.73
CA THR A 177 14.14 8.10 18.93
C THR A 177 13.85 7.16 20.09
N GLY A 178 14.84 6.96 20.97
CA GLY A 178 14.79 5.90 21.98
C GLY A 178 14.68 4.53 21.30
N ASN A 179 13.63 3.76 21.65
CA ASN A 179 13.33 2.47 21.02
C ASN A 179 12.46 2.60 19.76
N LYS A 180 11.90 3.79 19.45
CA LYS A 180 11.13 3.98 18.21
C LYS A 180 12.11 4.02 17.04
N LEU A 181 11.84 3.19 16.03
CA LEU A 181 12.59 3.16 14.77
C LEU A 181 11.61 3.40 13.62
N THR A 182 11.97 4.30 12.72
CA THR A 182 11.31 4.46 11.42
C THR A 182 12.34 4.30 10.32
N GLY A 183 11.88 3.98 9.11
CA GLY A 183 12.78 3.94 7.97
C GLY A 183 12.11 3.66 6.64
N THR A 184 12.93 3.62 5.60
CA THR A 184 12.55 3.15 4.27
C THR A 184 13.77 2.53 3.61
N PHE A 185 13.53 1.75 2.55
CA PHE A 185 14.58 1.32 1.64
C PHE A 185 14.31 1.96 0.28
N LEU A 186 15.18 2.90 -0.08
CA LEU A 186 15.22 3.52 -1.40
C LEU A 186 15.79 2.52 -2.41
N ARG A 187 15.12 2.40 -3.55
CA ARG A 187 15.38 1.49 -4.66
C ARG A 187 15.37 2.29 -5.96
N VAL A 188 15.97 1.75 -7.01
CA VAL A 188 15.95 2.40 -8.34
C VAL A 188 14.53 2.49 -8.94
N THR A 189 13.58 1.75 -8.37
CA THR A 189 12.17 1.71 -8.78
C THR A 189 11.23 2.48 -7.84
N GLY A 190 11.77 3.14 -6.82
CA GLY A 190 11.04 3.90 -5.80
C GLY A 190 11.44 3.48 -4.38
N ASP A 191 10.53 3.35 -3.43
CA ASP A 191 10.93 3.02 -2.06
C ASP A 191 9.91 2.14 -1.29
N SER A 192 10.27 1.78 -0.05
CA SER A 192 9.45 0.93 0.83
C SER A 192 8.38 1.68 1.62
N ARG A 193 8.16 2.95 1.27
CA ARG A 193 7.33 3.93 2.00
C ARG A 193 7.75 4.07 3.46
N PHE A 194 6.87 4.67 4.25
CA PHE A 194 7.05 4.89 5.67
C PHE A 194 6.95 3.57 6.43
N LEU A 195 8.09 3.01 6.86
CA LEU A 195 8.12 1.88 7.79
C LEU A 195 8.18 2.42 9.22
N GLU A 196 7.43 1.80 10.12
CA GLU A 196 7.44 2.12 11.55
C GLU A 196 7.62 0.86 12.37
N GLY A 197 8.35 0.98 13.47
CA GLY A 197 8.41 -0.05 14.49
C GLY A 197 9.39 0.30 15.60
N VAL A 198 10.14 -0.71 16.03
CA VAL A 198 10.93 -0.66 17.26
C VAL A 198 12.30 -1.27 17.08
N VAL A 199 13.23 -0.83 17.92
CA VAL A 199 14.54 -1.46 18.15
C VAL A 199 14.73 -1.70 19.65
N GLU A 200 15.05 -2.94 20.02
CA GLU A 200 15.36 -3.36 21.40
C GLU A 200 16.71 -4.07 21.45
N GLY A 201 17.63 -3.57 22.28
CA GLY A 201 19.04 -3.87 22.10
C GLY A 201 19.50 -3.45 20.69
N ASN A 202 19.84 -4.43 19.87
CA ASN A 202 20.24 -4.22 18.48
C ASN A 202 19.30 -4.89 17.46
N GLN A 203 18.20 -5.49 17.90
CA GLN A 203 17.22 -6.15 17.04
C GLN A 203 16.09 -5.19 16.71
N PHE A 204 15.71 -5.12 15.45
CA PHE A 204 14.62 -4.26 15.00
C PHE A 204 13.50 -5.04 14.32
N GLN A 205 12.31 -4.45 14.37
CA GLN A 205 11.11 -4.87 13.64
C GLN A 205 10.44 -3.63 13.09
N LEU A 206 10.03 -3.68 11.83
CA LEU A 206 9.40 -2.58 11.10
C LEU A 206 8.25 -3.13 10.25
N SER A 207 7.11 -2.44 10.23
CA SER A 207 6.01 -2.75 9.32
C SER A 207 5.37 -1.51 8.72
N SER A 208 4.66 -1.71 7.61
CA SER A 208 3.76 -0.72 7.05
C SER A 208 2.54 -1.38 6.41
N PHE A 209 1.45 -0.63 6.34
CA PHE A 209 0.26 -1.06 5.61
C PHE A 209 -0.50 0.15 5.09
N ILE A 210 -0.85 0.11 3.80
CA ILE A 210 -1.65 1.15 3.13
C ILE A 210 -2.91 0.59 2.47
N GLY A 211 -3.20 -0.71 2.69
CA GLY A 211 -4.40 -1.34 2.18
C GLY A 211 -4.21 -2.41 1.11
N SER A 212 -3.01 -2.60 0.57
CA SER A 212 -2.70 -3.64 -0.43
C SER A 212 -2.31 -4.97 0.22
N SER A 213 -1.17 -4.99 0.89
CA SER A 213 -0.60 -6.09 1.66
C SER A 213 0.33 -5.53 2.73
N PRO A 214 0.40 -6.12 3.93
CA PRO A 214 1.32 -5.66 4.96
C PRO A 214 2.77 -5.94 4.55
N ALA A 215 3.66 -4.96 4.76
CA ALA A 215 5.10 -5.13 4.64
C ALA A 215 5.70 -5.36 6.02
N TYR A 216 6.71 -6.23 6.12
CA TYR A 216 7.36 -6.54 7.39
C TYR A 216 8.85 -6.83 7.20
N TYR A 217 9.66 -6.12 7.98
CA TYR A 217 11.10 -6.25 8.01
C TYR A 217 11.52 -6.51 9.44
N LYS A 218 12.48 -7.41 9.63
CA LYS A 218 13.17 -7.56 10.90
C LYS A 218 14.64 -7.76 10.65
N GLY A 219 15.46 -7.45 11.65
CA GLY A 219 16.90 -7.59 11.50
C GLY A 219 17.65 -7.24 12.77
N THR A 220 18.96 -7.14 12.61
CA THR A 220 19.91 -6.86 13.68
C THR A 220 20.96 -5.88 13.17
N PHE A 221 21.21 -4.83 13.93
CA PHE A 221 22.35 -3.95 13.74
C PHE A 221 23.57 -4.49 14.49
N GLN A 222 24.76 -4.24 13.97
CA GLN A 222 26.00 -4.67 14.59
C GLN A 222 26.86 -3.46 15.03
N PRO A 223 27.69 -3.63 16.08
CA PRO A 223 28.57 -2.55 16.55
C PRO A 223 29.59 -2.05 15.51
N ASP A 224 29.92 -2.87 14.52
CA ASP A 224 30.82 -2.52 13.42
C ASP A 224 30.17 -1.66 12.31
N GLY A 225 28.91 -1.27 12.50
CA GLY A 225 28.15 -0.48 11.54
C GLY A 225 27.48 -1.31 10.45
N THR A 226 27.56 -2.65 10.49
CA THR A 226 26.79 -3.50 9.58
C THR A 226 25.37 -3.76 10.10
N LEU A 227 24.50 -4.21 9.20
CA LEU A 227 23.19 -4.74 9.54
C LEU A 227 22.89 -5.99 8.72
N SER A 228 22.06 -6.87 9.27
CA SER A 228 21.46 -7.98 8.54
C SER A 228 19.97 -8.06 8.87
N GLY A 229 19.18 -8.57 7.93
CA GLY A 229 17.76 -8.70 8.13
C GLY A 229 17.08 -9.45 6.99
N GLU A 230 15.75 -9.45 7.05
CA GLU A 230 14.91 -10.05 6.05
C GLU A 230 13.58 -9.30 5.96
N ILE A 231 13.02 -9.24 4.74
CA ILE A 231 11.60 -8.94 4.53
C ILE A 231 10.85 -10.27 4.49
N LEU A 232 9.76 -10.38 5.27
CA LEU A 232 8.93 -11.58 5.31
C LEU A 232 7.51 -11.29 4.82
N GLY A 233 6.95 -12.27 4.11
CA GLY A 233 5.55 -12.24 3.70
C GLY A 233 5.01 -13.63 3.41
N SER A 234 3.85 -13.68 2.76
CA SER A 234 3.18 -14.93 2.41
C SER A 234 4.00 -15.79 1.43
N ARG A 235 4.83 -15.17 0.59
CA ARG A 235 5.66 -15.84 -0.43
C ARG A 235 7.04 -16.30 0.05
N GLY A 236 7.39 -16.04 1.31
CA GLY A 236 8.69 -16.41 1.88
C GLY A 236 9.42 -15.23 2.49
N SER A 237 10.73 -15.39 2.60
CA SER A 237 11.66 -14.39 3.11
C SER A 237 12.63 -13.97 2.01
N GLN A 238 13.04 -12.70 2.01
CA GLN A 238 14.14 -12.19 1.21
C GLN A 238 15.17 -11.54 2.15
N PRO A 239 16.37 -12.12 2.29
CA PRO A 239 17.39 -11.58 3.17
C PRO A 239 18.04 -10.32 2.58
N PHE A 240 18.55 -9.48 3.47
CA PHE A 240 19.39 -8.35 3.13
C PHE A 240 20.51 -8.15 4.15
N THR A 241 21.59 -7.53 3.67
CA THR A 241 22.72 -7.09 4.49
C THR A 241 23.05 -5.66 4.13
N GLY A 242 23.60 -4.90 5.06
CA GLY A 242 24.04 -3.55 4.76
C GLY A 242 25.18 -3.06 5.63
N VAL A 243 25.76 -1.94 5.22
CA VAL A 243 26.86 -1.26 5.90
C VAL A 243 26.51 0.22 6.00
N LYS A 244 26.71 0.80 7.19
CA LYS A 244 26.45 2.23 7.43
C LYS A 244 27.33 3.06 6.50
N ASN A 245 26.71 3.91 5.71
CA ASN A 245 27.38 4.82 4.80
C ASN A 245 26.56 6.10 4.66
N ALA A 246 27.08 7.22 5.18
CA ALA A 246 26.43 8.53 5.09
C ALA A 246 26.25 9.01 3.63
N ASN A 247 27.07 8.49 2.72
CA ASN A 247 27.07 8.79 1.28
C ASN A 247 26.41 7.67 0.47
N ALA A 248 25.63 6.78 1.11
CA ALA A 248 24.88 5.75 0.41
C ALA A 248 23.97 6.40 -0.65
N THR A 249 24.08 5.93 -1.88
CA THR A 249 23.38 6.47 -3.05
C THR A 249 23.01 5.34 -4.00
N LEU A 250 22.07 5.64 -4.90
CA LEU A 250 21.70 4.73 -5.98
C LEU A 250 22.30 5.18 -7.31
N PRO A 251 22.32 4.28 -8.32
CA PRO A 251 22.51 4.68 -9.69
C PRO A 251 21.59 5.84 -10.07
N ASP A 252 22.12 6.72 -10.92
CA ASP A 252 21.41 7.87 -11.47
C ASP A 252 20.12 7.44 -12.18
N ALA A 253 18.97 7.83 -11.62
CA ALA A 253 17.64 7.48 -12.11
C ALA A 253 17.37 8.00 -13.54
N TYR A 254 18.14 8.98 -14.02
CA TYR A 254 18.00 9.55 -15.36
C TYR A 254 18.74 8.77 -16.46
N LYS A 255 19.50 7.74 -16.09
CA LYS A 255 20.29 6.92 -17.02
C LYS A 255 19.78 5.48 -17.16
N LEU A 256 18.71 5.13 -16.44
CA LEU A 256 18.23 3.76 -16.34
C LEU A 256 17.25 3.37 -17.46
N THR A 257 16.39 4.31 -17.84
CA THR A 257 15.50 4.21 -19.00
C THR A 257 15.87 5.27 -20.03
N TYR A 258 16.03 4.86 -21.28
CA TYR A 258 16.43 5.75 -22.38
C TYR A 258 15.73 5.36 -23.69
N LEU A 259 15.76 6.26 -24.68
CA LEU A 259 15.27 5.99 -26.02
C LEU A 259 16.27 5.14 -26.81
N LYS A 260 15.77 4.29 -27.70
CA LYS A 260 16.59 3.55 -28.67
C LYS A 260 17.40 4.50 -29.54
N PRO A 261 18.60 4.10 -30.00
CA PRO A 261 19.41 4.91 -30.92
C PRO A 261 18.59 5.38 -32.13
N GLY A 262 18.71 6.67 -32.47
CA GLY A 262 17.99 7.29 -33.60
C GLY A 262 16.61 7.85 -33.26
N TYR A 263 16.01 7.46 -32.13
CA TYR A 263 14.77 8.07 -31.66
C TYR A 263 15.04 9.35 -30.88
N LYS A 264 14.24 10.39 -31.14
CA LYS A 264 14.23 11.64 -30.36
C LYS A 264 12.87 11.92 -29.72
N THR A 265 11.81 11.33 -30.25
CA THR A 265 10.42 11.58 -29.85
C THR A 265 9.74 10.28 -29.48
N LEU A 266 8.55 10.40 -28.88
CA LEU A 266 7.63 9.29 -28.66
C LEU A 266 6.43 9.44 -29.59
N ASP A 267 5.85 8.32 -30.01
CA ASP A 267 4.59 8.30 -30.77
C ASP A 267 3.62 7.34 -30.10
N PHE A 268 2.42 7.82 -29.83
CA PHE A 268 1.33 7.01 -29.28
C PHE A 268 -0.02 7.64 -29.59
N SER A 269 -1.06 6.80 -29.54
CA SER A 269 -2.45 7.23 -29.55
C SER A 269 -3.28 6.22 -28.76
N PHE A 270 -3.72 6.61 -27.57
CA PHE A 270 -4.45 5.73 -26.65
C PHE A 270 -5.81 6.33 -26.29
N PRO A 271 -6.83 5.50 -26.04
CA PRO A 271 -8.13 5.98 -25.61
C PRO A 271 -8.12 6.39 -24.13
N ASP A 272 -8.85 7.44 -23.79
CA ASP A 272 -9.29 7.68 -22.42
C ASP A 272 -10.43 6.71 -22.02
N VAL A 273 -10.91 6.84 -20.79
CA VAL A 273 -12.02 6.00 -20.25
C VAL A 273 -13.37 6.19 -20.97
N ASN A 274 -13.49 7.18 -21.85
CA ASN A 274 -14.67 7.45 -22.67
C ASN A 274 -14.42 7.09 -24.15
N GLY A 275 -13.26 6.51 -24.48
CA GLY A 275 -12.89 6.11 -25.84
C GLY A 275 -12.30 7.24 -26.70
N LYS A 276 -12.15 8.46 -26.17
CA LYS A 276 -11.49 9.55 -26.90
C LYS A 276 -10.01 9.24 -27.01
N LYS A 277 -9.49 9.14 -28.24
CA LYS A 277 -8.06 8.99 -28.48
C LYS A 277 -7.32 10.28 -28.13
N ILE A 278 -6.21 10.15 -27.43
CA ILE A 278 -5.28 11.23 -27.10
C ILE A 278 -3.90 10.84 -27.62
N SER A 279 -3.24 11.77 -28.28
CA SER A 279 -1.90 11.61 -28.83
C SER A 279 -1.02 12.79 -28.44
N LEU A 280 0.29 12.55 -28.32
CA LEU A 280 1.27 13.63 -28.17
C LEU A 280 1.23 14.66 -29.32
N LYS A 281 0.70 14.26 -30.49
CA LYS A 281 0.57 15.11 -31.68
C LYS A 281 -0.65 16.04 -31.64
N ASP A 282 -1.54 15.91 -30.66
CA ASP A 282 -2.74 16.74 -30.54
C ASP A 282 -2.36 18.22 -30.34
N ASP A 283 -3.17 19.14 -30.86
CA ASP A 283 -2.89 20.58 -30.84
C ASP A 283 -2.65 21.13 -29.43
N LYS A 284 -3.29 20.55 -28.42
CA LYS A 284 -3.12 20.89 -27.00
C LYS A 284 -1.66 20.82 -26.55
N TYR A 285 -0.89 19.89 -27.11
CA TYR A 285 0.49 19.61 -26.69
C TYR A 285 1.55 20.30 -27.55
N LYS A 286 1.16 20.92 -28.67
CA LYS A 286 2.10 21.62 -29.56
C LYS A 286 2.70 22.84 -28.86
N ASN A 287 4.02 23.01 -28.98
CA ASN A 287 4.79 24.10 -28.36
C ASN A 287 4.64 24.16 -26.82
N LYS A 288 4.34 23.02 -26.18
CA LYS A 288 4.28 22.86 -24.72
C LYS A 288 5.40 21.97 -24.24
N VAL A 289 5.85 22.21 -23.01
CA VAL A 289 6.62 21.18 -22.29
C VAL A 289 5.63 20.15 -21.78
N VAL A 290 5.79 18.88 -22.17
CA VAL A 290 4.85 17.81 -21.80
C VAL A 290 5.51 16.87 -20.80
N ILE A 291 4.85 16.64 -19.68
CA ILE A 291 5.22 15.61 -18.71
C ILE A 291 4.36 14.38 -18.98
N LEU A 292 4.98 13.29 -19.38
CA LEU A 292 4.34 12.02 -19.65
C LEU A 292 4.66 11.04 -18.51
N THR A 293 3.64 10.56 -17.80
CA THR A 293 3.83 9.63 -16.68
C THR A 293 3.36 8.23 -17.07
N ILE A 294 4.27 7.26 -17.10
CA ILE A 294 3.94 5.84 -17.23
C ILE A 294 3.56 5.32 -15.84
N THR A 295 2.28 5.05 -15.61
CA THR A 295 1.71 4.90 -14.28
C THR A 295 0.70 3.74 -14.20
N GLY A 296 0.21 3.46 -13.00
CA GLY A 296 -0.86 2.50 -12.76
C GLY A 296 -1.54 2.75 -11.42
N SER A 297 -2.88 2.76 -11.40
CA SER A 297 -3.65 3.09 -10.20
C SER A 297 -3.38 2.14 -9.01
N TRP A 298 -2.89 0.95 -9.29
CA TRP A 298 -2.58 -0.09 -8.31
C TRP A 298 -1.19 0.04 -7.67
N CYS A 299 -0.32 0.90 -8.20
CA CYS A 299 1.08 1.01 -7.79
C CYS A 299 1.26 2.04 -6.65
N PRO A 300 1.82 1.67 -5.49
CA PRO A 300 2.04 2.59 -4.37
C PRO A 300 2.90 3.81 -4.71
N ASN A 301 4.00 3.64 -5.45
CA ASN A 301 4.87 4.77 -5.81
C ASN A 301 4.20 5.69 -6.85
N CYS A 302 3.29 5.16 -7.69
CA CYS A 302 2.46 5.97 -8.58
C CYS A 302 1.46 6.84 -7.81
N VAL A 303 1.01 6.40 -6.63
CA VAL A 303 0.17 7.23 -5.74
C VAL A 303 0.96 8.43 -5.21
N ASP A 304 2.22 8.23 -4.80
CA ASP A 304 3.06 9.35 -4.34
C ASP A 304 3.41 10.30 -5.50
N GLU A 305 3.69 9.75 -6.69
CA GLU A 305 3.91 10.56 -7.90
C GLU A 305 2.68 11.41 -8.25
N ALA A 306 1.48 10.84 -8.24
CA ALA A 306 0.26 11.60 -8.51
C ALA A 306 -0.02 12.64 -7.41
N THR A 307 0.28 12.32 -6.15
CA THR A 307 0.20 13.27 -5.02
C THR A 307 1.13 14.47 -5.21
N PHE A 308 2.24 14.30 -5.94
CA PHE A 308 3.14 15.38 -6.33
C PHE A 308 2.67 16.11 -7.60
N ILE A 309 2.43 15.39 -8.70
CA ILE A 309 2.20 15.97 -10.03
C ILE A 309 0.83 16.66 -10.13
N ALA A 310 -0.24 16.11 -9.56
CA ALA A 310 -1.58 16.70 -9.67
C ALA A 310 -1.67 18.13 -9.10
N PRO A 311 -1.29 18.40 -7.83
CA PRO A 311 -1.28 19.76 -7.31
C PRO A 311 -0.22 20.63 -8.00
N TRP A 312 0.92 20.07 -8.40
CA TRP A 312 1.93 20.82 -9.16
C TRP A 312 1.38 21.29 -10.51
N TYR A 313 0.70 20.42 -11.28
CA TYR A 313 0.11 20.78 -12.57
C TYR A 313 -0.94 21.86 -12.40
N LYS A 314 -1.84 21.71 -11.43
CA LYS A 314 -2.86 22.73 -11.13
C LYS A 314 -2.24 24.12 -10.89
N ALA A 315 -1.11 24.18 -10.19
CA ALA A 315 -0.39 25.42 -9.94
C ALA A 315 0.39 25.95 -11.16
N ASN A 316 0.75 25.09 -12.13
CA ASN A 316 1.70 25.40 -13.20
C ASN A 316 1.13 25.36 -14.63
N GLN A 317 -0.06 24.84 -14.87
CA GLN A 317 -0.64 24.62 -16.20
C GLN A 317 -0.67 25.88 -17.09
N LYS A 318 -0.78 27.07 -16.49
CA LYS A 318 -0.76 28.36 -17.21
C LYS A 318 0.62 28.76 -17.76
N ARG A 319 1.68 28.02 -17.40
CA ARG A 319 3.07 28.33 -17.76
C ARG A 319 3.51 27.74 -19.10
N GLY A 320 2.60 27.07 -19.82
CA GLY A 320 2.95 26.37 -21.06
C GLY A 320 3.40 24.92 -20.85
N VAL A 321 2.91 24.28 -19.79
CA VAL A 321 3.14 22.86 -19.49
C VAL A 321 1.85 22.07 -19.65
N GLU A 322 1.97 20.83 -20.07
CA GLU A 322 0.87 19.85 -20.09
C GLU A 322 1.32 18.53 -19.47
N VAL A 323 0.35 17.73 -19.01
CA VAL A 323 0.62 16.40 -18.44
C VAL A 323 -0.26 15.36 -19.13
N ILE A 324 0.29 14.18 -19.37
CA ILE A 324 -0.46 13.01 -19.85
C ILE A 324 -0.06 11.81 -18.98
N ALA A 325 -1.03 11.13 -18.38
CA ALA A 325 -0.79 9.87 -17.69
C ALA A 325 -1.16 8.67 -18.56
N LEU A 326 -0.17 7.83 -18.86
CA LEU A 326 -0.34 6.55 -19.53
C LEU A 326 -0.58 5.48 -18.47
N HIS A 327 -1.84 5.09 -18.28
CA HIS A 327 -2.22 4.08 -17.32
C HIS A 327 -2.04 2.68 -17.90
N TYR A 328 -1.25 1.87 -17.20
CA TYR A 328 -1.14 0.43 -17.38
C TYR A 328 -1.80 -0.25 -16.19
N GLU A 329 -3.01 -0.77 -16.42
CA GLU A 329 -3.89 -1.24 -15.36
C GLU A 329 -3.91 -2.76 -15.25
N ARG A 330 -4.40 -3.31 -14.14
CA ARG A 330 -4.50 -4.78 -13.99
C ARG A 330 -5.42 -5.43 -15.04
N SER A 331 -6.33 -4.65 -15.61
CA SER A 331 -7.21 -5.04 -16.71
C SER A 331 -7.54 -3.81 -17.54
N THR A 332 -7.68 -4.01 -18.85
CA THR A 332 -8.13 -2.99 -19.81
C THR A 332 -9.62 -3.09 -20.12
N GLU A 333 -10.35 -3.97 -19.43
CA GLU A 333 -11.81 -4.07 -19.58
C GLU A 333 -12.47 -2.71 -19.28
N PRO A 334 -13.36 -2.19 -20.15
CA PRO A 334 -13.84 -0.81 -20.06
C PRO A 334 -14.38 -0.41 -18.69
N GLU A 335 -15.23 -1.25 -18.09
CA GLU A 335 -15.83 -0.98 -16.77
C GLU A 335 -14.80 -0.98 -15.64
N TYR A 336 -13.83 -1.89 -15.69
CA TYR A 336 -12.75 -1.94 -14.71
C TYR A 336 -11.85 -0.70 -14.83
N ALA A 337 -11.38 -0.41 -16.04
CA ALA A 337 -10.48 0.72 -16.31
C ALA A 337 -11.15 2.05 -15.94
N LYS A 338 -12.41 2.25 -16.36
CA LYS A 338 -13.20 3.43 -15.99
C LYS A 338 -13.36 3.57 -14.48
N LYS A 339 -13.67 2.48 -13.76
CA LYS A 339 -13.79 2.48 -12.30
C LYS A 339 -12.49 2.91 -11.62
N VAL A 340 -11.37 2.25 -11.91
CA VAL A 340 -10.11 2.50 -11.17
C VAL A 340 -9.48 3.85 -11.54
N MET A 341 -9.52 4.24 -12.81
CA MET A 341 -8.95 5.52 -13.25
C MET A 341 -9.79 6.72 -12.80
N SER A 342 -11.13 6.61 -12.78
CA SER A 342 -11.98 7.71 -12.28
C SER A 342 -11.78 7.91 -10.78
N ARG A 343 -11.68 6.83 -10.01
CA ARG A 343 -11.33 6.89 -8.57
C ARG A 343 -9.96 7.53 -8.35
N PHE A 344 -8.96 7.15 -9.15
CA PHE A 344 -7.63 7.73 -9.10
C PHE A 344 -7.69 9.25 -9.39
N ARG A 345 -8.41 9.63 -10.45
CA ARG A 345 -8.63 11.04 -10.82
C ARG A 345 -9.25 11.85 -9.69
N GLU A 346 -10.37 11.37 -9.15
CA GLU A 346 -11.12 12.03 -8.09
C GLU A 346 -10.31 12.17 -6.81
N ARG A 347 -9.59 11.10 -6.41
CA ARG A 347 -8.79 11.08 -5.19
C ARG A 347 -7.70 12.14 -5.19
N PHE A 348 -6.99 12.30 -6.31
CA PHE A 348 -5.85 13.21 -6.41
C PHE A 348 -6.18 14.56 -7.06
N GLY A 349 -7.44 14.75 -7.49
CA GLY A 349 -7.86 15.96 -8.18
C GLY A 349 -7.12 16.18 -9.50
N ILE A 350 -6.94 15.10 -10.28
CA ILE A 350 -6.20 15.15 -11.54
C ILE A 350 -7.00 15.95 -12.58
N GLU A 351 -6.42 17.05 -13.03
CA GLU A 351 -6.98 17.97 -14.05
C GLU A 351 -6.34 17.77 -15.44
N TYR A 352 -5.43 16.80 -15.58
CA TYR A 352 -4.74 16.48 -16.83
C TYR A 352 -5.26 15.19 -17.49
N ASP A 353 -4.85 14.94 -18.73
CA ASP A 353 -5.34 13.83 -19.53
C ASP A 353 -4.81 12.48 -19.03
N GLN A 354 -5.67 11.46 -19.01
CA GLN A 354 -5.34 10.09 -18.63
C GLN A 354 -5.86 9.12 -19.69
N VAL A 355 -4.99 8.22 -20.13
CA VAL A 355 -5.31 7.22 -21.18
C VAL A 355 -5.01 5.81 -20.71
N ILE A 356 -5.70 4.84 -21.29
CA ILE A 356 -5.48 3.41 -21.09
C ILE A 356 -4.45 2.95 -22.12
N ALA A 357 -3.20 2.78 -21.69
CA ALA A 357 -2.09 2.39 -22.57
C ALA A 357 -1.90 0.88 -22.67
N GLY A 358 -2.38 0.11 -21.68
CA GLY A 358 -2.33 -1.34 -21.73
C GLY A 358 -2.55 -2.00 -20.37
N THR A 359 -2.23 -3.30 -20.29
CA THR A 359 -2.16 -4.01 -19.02
C THR A 359 -0.85 -3.73 -18.29
N ALA A 360 -0.86 -3.91 -16.96
CA ALA A 360 0.26 -3.71 -16.05
C ALA A 360 1.41 -4.74 -16.25
N ASP A 361 2.02 -4.73 -17.43
CA ASP A 361 3.07 -5.63 -17.86
C ASP A 361 4.18 -4.86 -18.59
N LYS A 362 5.45 -5.19 -18.28
CA LYS A 362 6.60 -4.48 -18.84
C LYS A 362 6.75 -4.68 -20.35
N GLN A 363 6.40 -5.86 -20.85
CA GLN A 363 6.44 -6.15 -22.28
C GLN A 363 5.40 -5.32 -23.01
N VAL A 364 4.20 -5.18 -22.44
CA VAL A 364 3.13 -4.33 -22.99
C VAL A 364 3.55 -2.86 -23.03
N VAL A 365 4.25 -2.35 -22.02
CA VAL A 365 4.85 -0.99 -22.06
C VAL A 365 5.84 -0.86 -23.21
N SER A 366 6.77 -1.82 -23.35
CA SER A 366 7.78 -1.80 -24.41
C SER A 366 7.18 -1.89 -25.82
N GLU A 367 6.10 -2.64 -26.01
CA GLU A 367 5.40 -2.77 -27.29
C GLU A 367 4.60 -1.52 -27.65
N SER A 368 3.97 -0.91 -26.66
CA SER A 368 3.12 0.28 -26.85
C SER A 368 3.93 1.59 -26.95
N LEU A 369 5.18 1.59 -26.46
CA LEU A 369 6.14 2.69 -26.61
C LEU A 369 7.46 2.18 -27.21
N PRO A 370 7.46 1.77 -28.50
CA PRO A 370 8.58 1.04 -29.12
C PRO A 370 9.89 1.85 -29.23
N ALA A 371 9.81 3.17 -29.07
CA ALA A 371 10.97 4.07 -29.02
C ALA A 371 11.77 3.95 -27.71
N LEU A 372 11.18 3.43 -26.62
CA LEU A 372 11.90 3.15 -25.38
C LEU A 372 12.73 1.88 -25.53
N ASP A 373 14.00 1.94 -25.12
CA ASP A 373 14.89 0.77 -25.12
C ASP A 373 14.64 -0.12 -23.90
N SER A 374 14.54 0.49 -22.72
CA SER A 374 14.48 -0.22 -21.44
C SER A 374 13.42 0.35 -20.49
N PHE A 375 12.28 -0.33 -20.34
CA PHE A 375 11.32 -0.01 -19.28
C PHE A 375 11.60 -0.83 -18.00
N LEU A 376 11.95 -0.15 -16.90
CA LEU A 376 12.33 -0.84 -15.65
C LEU A 376 11.22 -0.90 -14.60
N SER A 377 10.41 0.16 -14.45
CA SER A 377 9.42 0.22 -13.37
C SER A 377 8.33 1.26 -13.57
N PHE A 378 7.21 1.01 -12.91
CA PHE A 378 6.22 2.04 -12.62
C PHE A 378 6.56 2.71 -11.27
N PRO A 379 6.42 4.03 -11.14
CA PRO A 379 6.22 4.96 -12.25
C PRO A 379 7.51 5.18 -13.06
N THR A 380 7.37 5.77 -14.25
CA THR A 380 8.46 6.43 -14.99
C THR A 380 7.93 7.74 -15.54
N THR A 381 8.62 8.84 -15.25
CA THR A 381 8.26 10.18 -15.76
C THR A 381 9.16 10.54 -16.94
N ILE A 382 8.57 11.02 -18.02
CA ILE A 382 9.27 11.46 -19.24
C ILE A 382 8.94 12.92 -19.48
N ILE A 383 9.96 13.76 -19.60
CA ILE A 383 9.83 15.20 -19.88
C ILE A 383 10.14 15.42 -21.36
N ILE A 384 9.22 16.06 -22.06
CA ILE A 384 9.25 16.33 -23.49
C ILE A 384 9.31 17.84 -23.69
N ASP A 385 10.24 18.30 -24.53
CA ASP A 385 10.42 19.73 -24.85
C ASP A 385 9.31 20.27 -25.78
N LYS A 386 9.34 21.58 -26.03
CA LYS A 386 8.36 22.27 -26.90
C LYS A 386 8.41 21.82 -28.36
N GLN A 387 9.51 21.21 -28.78
CA GLN A 387 9.71 20.67 -30.13
C GLN A 387 9.26 19.20 -30.23
N GLY A 388 8.83 18.59 -29.11
CA GLY A 388 8.37 17.21 -29.05
C GLY A 388 9.49 16.18 -28.83
N ASN A 389 10.73 16.61 -28.54
CA ASN A 389 11.82 15.70 -28.22
C ASN A 389 11.80 15.34 -26.73
N VAL A 390 12.17 14.10 -26.42
CA VAL A 390 12.40 13.68 -25.04
C VAL A 390 13.66 14.37 -24.53
N ALA A 391 13.48 15.23 -23.52
CA ALA A 391 14.54 15.97 -22.85
C ALA A 391 15.14 15.15 -21.70
N GLN A 392 14.28 14.48 -20.92
CA GLN A 392 14.69 13.73 -19.74
C GLN A 392 13.74 12.57 -19.45
N ILE A 393 14.25 11.49 -18.88
CA ILE A 393 13.46 10.36 -18.38
C ILE A 393 13.91 10.10 -16.95
N HIS A 394 12.98 10.02 -16.00
CA HIS A 394 13.23 9.63 -14.62
C HIS A 394 12.58 8.28 -14.34
N THR A 395 13.40 7.26 -14.08
CA THR A 395 12.93 5.90 -13.74
C THR A 395 12.57 5.81 -12.25
N GLY A 396 11.39 5.27 -11.94
CA GLY A 396 10.89 5.19 -10.57
C GLY A 396 10.44 6.55 -10.03
N PHE A 397 10.18 6.61 -8.73
CA PHE A 397 9.84 7.84 -8.03
C PHE A 397 10.33 7.78 -6.59
N ASN A 398 11.10 8.78 -6.16
CA ASN A 398 11.53 8.88 -4.77
C ASN A 398 10.37 9.44 -3.95
N GLY A 399 9.71 8.59 -3.14
CA GLY A 399 8.59 9.00 -2.31
C GLY A 399 9.01 9.88 -1.14
N PRO A 400 8.06 10.59 -0.50
CA PRO A 400 8.35 11.47 0.63
C PRO A 400 9.07 10.80 1.82
N ALA A 401 8.93 9.48 1.98
CA ALA A 401 9.65 8.70 3.00
C ALA A 401 11.18 8.72 2.84
N THR A 402 11.67 9.11 1.67
CA THR A 402 13.12 9.15 1.35
C THR A 402 13.80 10.46 1.76
N GLY A 403 13.06 11.43 2.32
CA GLY A 403 13.61 12.67 2.85
C GLY A 403 14.38 13.47 1.81
N LYS A 404 15.70 13.62 2.01
CA LYS A 404 16.57 14.43 1.13
C LYS A 404 16.46 14.05 -0.36
N PHE A 405 16.31 12.76 -0.66
CA PHE A 405 16.23 12.28 -2.05
C PHE A 405 14.92 12.73 -2.75
N TYR A 406 13.84 12.90 -1.98
CA TYR A 406 12.60 13.48 -2.48
C TYR A 406 12.72 14.99 -2.69
N ASP A 407 13.41 15.69 -1.79
CA ASP A 407 13.66 17.13 -1.93
C ASP A 407 14.56 17.44 -3.14
N GLU A 408 15.60 16.64 -3.35
CA GLU A 408 16.47 16.69 -4.53
C GLU A 408 15.66 16.45 -5.81
N PHE A 409 14.86 15.38 -5.87
CA PHE A 409 13.97 15.09 -7.00
C PHE A 409 13.05 16.28 -7.33
N LYS A 410 12.36 16.84 -6.33
CA LYS A 410 11.46 18.00 -6.55
C LYS A 410 12.22 19.18 -7.13
N LYS A 411 13.43 19.46 -6.64
CA LYS A 411 14.26 20.56 -7.12
C LYS A 411 14.65 20.35 -8.58
N GLU A 412 15.21 19.18 -8.90
CA GLU A 412 15.66 18.84 -10.25
C GLU A 412 14.50 18.85 -11.26
N PHE A 413 13.35 18.27 -10.88
CA PHE A 413 12.14 18.28 -11.68
C PHE A 413 11.71 19.72 -12.05
N ASN A 414 11.69 20.63 -11.07
CA ASN A 414 11.33 22.02 -11.34
C ASN A 414 12.38 22.74 -12.17
N ASP A 415 13.66 22.50 -11.92
CA ASP A 415 14.75 23.12 -12.66
C ASP A 415 14.73 22.73 -14.14
N GLU A 416 14.49 21.45 -14.46
CA GLU A 416 14.38 20.99 -15.84
C GLU A 416 13.19 21.66 -16.55
N ILE A 417 11.99 21.60 -15.96
CA ILE A 417 10.80 22.23 -16.55
C ILE A 417 11.03 23.72 -16.76
N ASN A 418 11.61 24.42 -15.79
CA ASN A 418 11.93 25.84 -15.88
C ASN A 418 12.92 26.13 -17.03
N SER A 419 13.92 25.27 -17.23
CA SER A 419 14.89 25.37 -18.31
C SER A 419 14.22 25.22 -19.67
N LEU A 420 13.38 24.19 -19.84
CA LEU A 420 12.66 23.92 -21.10
C LEU A 420 11.62 24.99 -21.43
N LEU A 421 11.01 25.61 -20.43
CA LEU A 421 10.06 26.71 -20.63
C LEU A 421 10.71 28.00 -21.14
N LYS A 422 12.01 28.21 -20.88
CA LYS A 422 12.76 29.40 -21.33
C LYS A 422 13.29 29.28 -22.77
N LYS A 423 13.47 28.05 -23.26
CA LYS A 423 13.80 27.75 -24.65
C LYS A 423 12.55 27.90 -25.52
#